data_AF-A0A5B9HYC7-F1
#
_entry.id   AF-A0A5B9HYC7-F1
#
_cell.length_a   1.000
_cell.length_b   1.000
_cell.length_c   1.000
_cell.angle_alpha   90.00
_cell.angle_beta   90.00
_cell.angle_gamma   90.00
#
_symmetry.space_group_name_H-M   'P 1'
#
loop_
_entity.id
_entity.type
_entity.pdbx_description
1 polymer ?
#
loop_
_entity_poly.entity_id
_entity_poly.type
_entity_poly.pdbx_seq_one_letter_code
_entity_poly.pdbx_strand_id
1 'polypeptide(L)'
;MKRKLFILFTIMLVVLSIVGCSSQKEESKAKEQPKTKVVKHAKGEATIPVNPKRIVDLSGSTEELLLLGHKPVGTANTYKDKIQNHLTDKLDGVKAVGWYWAPKVDLEAVTALKPDLIILNNRQLKIYDQLEKVAPTVVLETNLENWRGKFKEVGKLFDEEKKADKWIADYDKKADSLSKKIKEKTKDENFMFVAVTPQNFRVYGSFGYGDIIFNDLKLPATKGTDLKQTMAQVSLEGLVAFQPDQMFIVNFGGEADKVYEDYKNSAVWKDNKAVKNNHVYEVSNEVFNTKAFNPIGKDMLIDEIAKEILAKNK
;
A
#
# COMPACT_ATOMS: atom_id res chain seq x y z
N MET A 1 -34.48 -77.36 31.80
CA MET A 1 -33.05 -77.31 32.16
C MET A 1 -32.22 -77.97 31.08
N LYS A 2 -31.29 -77.21 30.45
CA LYS A 2 -30.09 -77.68 29.69
C LYS A 2 -30.39 -78.54 28.43
N ARG A 3 -29.67 -78.52 27.31
CA ARG A 3 -28.64 -77.69 26.65
C ARG A 3 -28.53 -78.30 25.22
N LYS A 4 -28.43 -77.44 24.20
CA LYS A 4 -27.80 -77.58 22.85
C LYS A 4 -27.33 -78.98 22.35
N LEU A 5 -27.69 -79.34 21.10
CA LEU A 5 -26.80 -79.73 19.96
C LEU A 5 -27.67 -80.10 18.72
N PHE A 6 -27.67 -79.29 17.65
CA PHE A 6 -26.92 -79.48 16.38
C PHE A 6 -27.20 -80.79 15.64
N ILE A 7 -27.83 -80.72 14.46
CA ILE A 7 -27.55 -81.53 13.26
C ILE A 7 -28.24 -80.90 12.03
N LEU A 8 -27.43 -80.72 10.98
CA LEU A 8 -27.75 -80.35 9.61
C LEU A 8 -28.88 -81.22 9.01
N PHE A 9 -29.80 -80.61 8.25
CA PHE A 9 -30.27 -81.25 7.02
C PHE A 9 -30.65 -80.22 5.95
N THR A 10 -29.97 -80.36 4.82
CA THR A 10 -30.00 -79.60 3.58
C THR A 10 -31.31 -79.82 2.84
N ILE A 11 -32.14 -78.79 2.58
CA ILE A 11 -33.06 -78.79 1.42
C ILE A 11 -33.14 -77.38 0.82
N MET A 12 -32.52 -77.31 -0.35
CA MET A 12 -32.68 -76.37 -1.45
C MET A 12 -34.16 -76.12 -1.79
N LEU A 13 -34.60 -74.85 -1.74
CA LEU A 13 -35.63 -74.37 -2.66
C LEU A 13 -35.48 -72.87 -2.92
N VAL A 14 -35.19 -72.59 -4.18
CA VAL A 14 -35.03 -71.27 -4.78
C VAL A 14 -36.38 -70.55 -4.76
N VAL A 15 -36.43 -69.39 -4.11
CA VAL A 15 -37.50 -68.40 -4.29
C VAL A 15 -36.85 -67.13 -4.82
N LEU A 16 -37.05 -66.88 -6.12
CA LEU A 16 -36.86 -65.58 -6.74
C LEU A 16 -37.89 -64.62 -6.13
N SER A 17 -37.43 -63.63 -5.38
CA SER A 17 -38.16 -62.40 -5.15
C SER A 17 -37.30 -61.22 -5.56
N ILE A 18 -37.82 -60.49 -6.53
CA ILE A 18 -37.26 -59.36 -7.24
C ILE A 18 -36.89 -58.26 -6.24
N VAL A 19 -35.59 -58.05 -6.01
CA VAL A 19 -35.08 -56.85 -5.34
C VAL A 19 -35.10 -55.74 -6.38
N GLY A 20 -36.14 -54.91 -6.33
CA GLY A 20 -36.12 -53.61 -6.99
C GLY A 20 -35.07 -52.74 -6.31
N CYS A 21 -33.88 -52.63 -6.92
CA CYS A 21 -32.92 -51.59 -6.62
C CYS A 21 -33.54 -50.23 -7.00
N SER A 22 -34.29 -49.64 -6.08
CA SER A 22 -34.48 -48.19 -6.08
C SER A 22 -33.11 -47.57 -5.79
N SER A 23 -32.39 -47.23 -6.86
CA SER A 23 -31.21 -46.38 -6.77
C SER A 23 -31.68 -44.99 -6.41
N GLN A 24 -31.78 -44.75 -5.11
CA GLN A 24 -31.93 -43.42 -4.55
C GLN A 24 -30.63 -42.68 -4.86
N LYS A 25 -30.63 -42.01 -6.02
CA LYS A 25 -29.65 -40.99 -6.40
C LYS A 25 -29.71 -39.93 -5.32
N GLU A 26 -28.82 -40.02 -4.34
CA GLU A 26 -28.41 -38.86 -3.57
C GLU A 26 -27.80 -37.88 -4.56
N GLU A 27 -28.61 -36.93 -5.00
CA GLU A 27 -28.12 -35.69 -5.56
C GLU A 27 -27.23 -35.04 -4.50
N SER A 28 -25.92 -35.23 -4.67
CA SER A 28 -24.90 -34.36 -4.12
C SER A 28 -25.23 -32.94 -4.54
N LYS A 29 -25.97 -32.21 -3.70
CA LYS A 29 -26.04 -30.75 -3.75
C LYS A 29 -24.62 -30.26 -3.55
N ALA A 30 -23.94 -29.94 -4.64
CA ALA A 30 -22.73 -29.14 -4.60
C ALA A 30 -23.02 -27.94 -3.69
N LYS A 31 -22.29 -27.81 -2.57
CA LYS A 31 -22.39 -26.65 -1.68
C LYS A 31 -22.14 -25.41 -2.54
N GLU A 32 -23.19 -24.64 -2.81
CA GLU A 32 -23.10 -23.36 -3.51
C GLU A 32 -22.12 -22.50 -2.71
N GLN A 33 -21.05 -22.03 -3.35
CA GLN A 33 -20.08 -21.19 -2.67
C GLN A 33 -20.77 -19.91 -2.17
N PRO A 34 -20.42 -19.41 -0.97
CA PRO A 34 -21.03 -18.21 -0.44
C PRO A 34 -20.82 -17.03 -1.40
N LYS A 35 -21.90 -16.30 -1.71
CA LYS A 35 -21.85 -15.13 -2.61
C LYS A 35 -21.32 -13.89 -1.88
N THR A 36 -21.41 -13.87 -0.55
CA THR A 36 -20.99 -12.78 0.31
C THR A 36 -20.15 -13.28 1.49
N LYS A 37 -19.37 -12.40 2.09
CA LYS A 37 -18.65 -12.63 3.34
C LYS A 37 -18.78 -11.43 4.27
N VAL A 38 -18.66 -11.67 5.58
CA VAL A 38 -18.67 -10.61 6.59
C VAL A 38 -17.25 -10.18 6.88
N VAL A 39 -17.01 -8.87 6.84
CA VAL A 39 -15.73 -8.24 7.14
C VAL A 39 -15.88 -7.32 8.34
N LYS A 40 -15.06 -7.53 9.36
CA LYS A 40 -14.92 -6.62 10.51
C LYS A 40 -14.00 -5.47 10.16
N HIS A 41 -14.37 -4.26 10.56
CA HIS A 41 -13.58 -3.05 10.39
C HIS A 41 -13.87 -2.03 11.51
N ALA A 42 -13.17 -0.90 11.51
CA ALA A 42 -13.25 0.15 12.54
C ALA A 42 -14.66 0.73 12.81
N LYS A 43 -15.64 0.46 11.93
CA LYS A 43 -17.03 0.93 12.02
C LYS A 43 -18.04 -0.19 12.29
N GLY A 44 -17.60 -1.42 12.48
CA GLY A 44 -18.45 -2.58 12.75
C GLY A 44 -18.20 -3.73 11.78
N GLU A 45 -19.27 -4.26 11.20
CA GLU A 45 -19.23 -5.35 10.23
C GLU A 45 -19.92 -4.95 8.94
N ALA A 46 -19.32 -5.29 7.80
CA ALA A 46 -19.92 -5.13 6.47
C ALA A 46 -20.06 -6.49 5.78
N THR A 47 -21.23 -6.75 5.20
CA THR A 47 -21.43 -7.91 4.31
C THR A 47 -21.08 -7.51 2.89
N ILE A 48 -19.96 -8.02 2.36
CA ILE A 48 -19.44 -7.68 1.04
C ILE A 48 -19.55 -8.87 0.07
N PRO A 49 -19.58 -8.64 -1.25
CA PRO A 49 -19.44 -9.73 -2.22
C PRO A 49 -18.09 -10.44 -2.05
N VAL A 50 -18.05 -11.77 -2.23
CA VAL A 50 -16.77 -12.52 -2.26
C VAL A 50 -15.90 -12.09 -3.45
N ASN A 51 -16.53 -11.67 -4.55
CA ASN A 51 -15.85 -11.25 -5.77
C ASN A 51 -16.48 -9.95 -6.32
N PRO A 52 -16.21 -8.80 -5.69
CA PRO A 52 -16.77 -7.52 -6.11
C PRO A 52 -16.26 -7.15 -7.50
N LYS A 53 -17.15 -6.61 -8.34
CA LYS A 53 -16.90 -6.24 -9.74
C LYS A 53 -16.79 -4.74 -9.94
N ARG A 54 -17.30 -3.94 -9.00
CA ARG A 54 -17.40 -2.49 -9.10
C ARG A 54 -16.87 -1.87 -7.80
N ILE A 55 -15.56 -1.95 -7.62
CA ILE A 55 -14.87 -1.41 -6.45
C ILE A 55 -14.66 0.09 -6.63
N VAL A 56 -15.06 0.89 -5.65
CA VAL A 56 -14.62 2.28 -5.52
C VAL A 56 -13.63 2.37 -4.37
N ASP A 57 -12.40 2.77 -4.67
CA ASP A 57 -11.34 2.96 -3.67
C ASP A 57 -11.17 4.43 -3.30
N LEU A 58 -11.55 4.77 -2.07
CA LEU A 58 -11.31 6.07 -1.46
C LEU A 58 -10.17 6.03 -0.44
N SER A 59 -9.67 4.83 -0.12
CA SER A 59 -8.70 4.58 0.93
C SER A 59 -7.27 4.90 0.53
N GLY A 60 -6.98 4.99 -0.77
CA GLY A 60 -5.61 5.11 -1.29
C GLY A 60 -4.95 3.76 -1.56
N SER A 61 -5.73 2.70 -1.73
CA SER A 61 -5.26 1.32 -1.87
C SER A 61 -5.30 0.80 -3.32
N THR A 62 -5.40 1.71 -4.29
CA THR A 62 -5.57 1.35 -5.70
C THR A 62 -4.37 0.55 -6.23
N GLU A 63 -3.16 0.81 -5.75
CA GLU A 63 -1.97 0.05 -6.15
C GLU A 63 -2.01 -1.39 -5.64
N GLU A 64 -2.39 -1.58 -4.38
CA GLU A 64 -2.60 -2.88 -3.75
C GLU A 64 -3.68 -3.67 -4.50
N LEU A 65 -4.82 -3.03 -4.79
CA LEU A 65 -5.90 -3.62 -5.56
C LEU A 65 -5.42 -4.09 -6.94
N LEU A 66 -4.67 -3.24 -7.67
CA LEU A 66 -4.10 -3.59 -8.97
C LEU A 66 -3.13 -4.78 -8.87
N LEU A 67 -2.28 -4.84 -7.85
CA LEU A 67 -1.34 -5.95 -7.63
C LEU A 67 -2.03 -7.27 -7.31
N LEU A 68 -3.20 -7.23 -6.68
CA LEU A 68 -4.03 -8.41 -6.40
C LEU A 68 -4.89 -8.84 -7.60
N GLY A 69 -5.04 -7.97 -8.60
CA GLY A 69 -5.84 -8.21 -9.82
C GLY A 69 -7.24 -7.61 -9.77
N HIS A 70 -7.48 -6.70 -8.81
CA HIS A 70 -8.75 -5.98 -8.66
C HIS A 70 -8.62 -4.57 -9.24
N LYS A 71 -9.13 -4.35 -10.45
CA LYS A 71 -9.19 -2.99 -11.04
C LYS A 71 -10.44 -2.26 -10.51
N PRO A 72 -10.30 -1.11 -9.83
CA PRO A 72 -11.45 -0.34 -9.37
C PRO A 72 -12.16 0.38 -10.53
N VAL A 73 -13.42 0.77 -10.35
CA VAL A 73 -14.17 1.65 -11.26
C VAL A 73 -14.03 3.13 -10.88
N GLY A 74 -13.64 3.41 -9.63
CA GLY A 74 -13.30 4.75 -9.17
C GLY A 74 -12.15 4.72 -8.18
N THR A 75 -11.28 5.73 -8.23
CA THR A 75 -10.10 5.86 -7.36
C THR A 75 -9.94 7.26 -6.80
N ALA A 76 -9.49 7.34 -5.55
CA ALA A 76 -9.01 8.56 -4.92
C ALA A 76 -7.47 8.69 -4.92
N ASN A 77 -6.72 7.76 -5.55
CA ASN A 77 -5.27 7.88 -5.81
C ASN A 77 -5.02 8.94 -6.88
N THR A 78 -5.16 10.19 -6.47
CA THR A 78 -5.04 11.37 -7.32
C THR A 78 -3.96 12.33 -6.80
N TYR A 79 -3.52 13.20 -7.68
CA TYR A 79 -2.70 14.36 -7.38
C TYR A 79 -3.21 15.52 -8.23
N LYS A 80 -3.59 16.64 -7.60
CA LYS A 80 -4.26 17.78 -8.27
C LYS A 80 -5.46 17.33 -9.12
N ASP A 81 -6.34 16.53 -8.49
CA ASP A 81 -7.59 16.00 -9.05
C ASP A 81 -7.45 15.05 -10.26
N LYS A 82 -6.23 14.69 -10.65
CA LYS A 82 -5.94 13.72 -11.71
C LYS A 82 -5.43 12.42 -11.11
N ILE A 83 -5.75 11.29 -11.72
CA ILE A 83 -5.15 9.99 -11.36
C ILE A 83 -3.64 10.13 -11.39
N GLN A 84 -2.97 9.56 -10.37
CA GLN A 84 -1.50 9.60 -10.28
C GLN A 84 -0.86 9.04 -11.55
N ASN A 85 0.11 9.78 -12.09
CA ASN A 85 0.62 9.54 -13.45
C ASN A 85 1.15 8.12 -13.66
N HIS A 86 1.83 7.52 -12.66
CA HIS A 86 2.37 6.15 -12.74
C HIS A 86 1.30 5.05 -12.77
N LEU A 87 0.03 5.40 -12.55
CA LEU A 87 -1.10 4.45 -12.57
C LEU A 87 -1.97 4.57 -13.82
N THR A 88 -1.78 5.61 -14.64
CA THR A 88 -2.66 5.94 -15.78
C THR A 88 -2.85 4.77 -16.75
N ASP A 89 -1.76 4.12 -17.16
CA ASP A 89 -1.79 2.95 -18.07
C ASP A 89 -2.57 1.75 -17.51
N LYS A 90 -2.67 1.64 -16.18
CA LYS A 90 -3.38 0.54 -15.50
C LYS A 90 -4.85 0.87 -15.21
N LEU A 91 -5.22 2.15 -15.30
CA LEU A 91 -6.50 2.69 -14.85
C LEU A 91 -7.32 3.31 -15.97
N ASP A 92 -7.13 2.84 -17.21
CA ASP A 92 -8.00 3.24 -18.33
C ASP A 92 -9.49 3.02 -17.99
N GLY A 93 -10.33 4.00 -18.27
CA GLY A 93 -11.76 4.00 -17.93
C GLY A 93 -12.10 4.13 -16.44
N VAL A 94 -11.12 4.27 -15.54
CA VAL A 94 -11.37 4.49 -14.09
C VAL A 94 -11.58 5.97 -13.82
N LYS A 95 -12.57 6.30 -12.98
CA LYS A 95 -12.90 7.68 -12.63
C LYS A 95 -12.12 8.16 -11.40
N ALA A 96 -11.54 9.35 -11.47
CA ALA A 96 -11.08 10.06 -10.28
C ALA A 96 -12.30 10.52 -9.46
N VAL A 97 -12.38 10.12 -8.19
CA VAL A 97 -13.53 10.39 -7.29
C VAL A 97 -13.15 11.19 -6.04
N GLY A 98 -11.97 11.78 -6.04
CA GLY A 98 -11.47 12.62 -4.93
C GLY A 98 -9.99 12.37 -4.67
N TRP A 99 -9.56 12.69 -3.45
CA TRP A 99 -8.19 12.53 -2.99
C TRP A 99 -8.16 11.80 -1.64
N TYR A 100 -7.44 10.69 -1.54
CA TYR A 100 -7.50 9.80 -0.36
C TYR A 100 -6.96 10.44 0.94
N TRP A 101 -6.23 11.55 0.85
CA TRP A 101 -5.81 12.36 2.00
C TRP A 101 -6.87 13.37 2.45
N ALA A 102 -7.88 13.65 1.63
CA ALA A 102 -8.95 14.58 1.95
C ALA A 102 -10.06 13.90 2.78
N PRO A 103 -10.68 14.62 3.73
CA PRO A 103 -11.80 14.07 4.51
C PRO A 103 -13.12 13.99 3.73
N LYS A 104 -13.20 14.64 2.56
CA LYS A 104 -14.35 14.65 1.67
C LYS A 104 -13.94 14.12 0.30
N VAL A 105 -14.89 13.50 -0.38
CA VAL A 105 -14.76 12.94 -1.73
C VAL A 105 -15.97 13.35 -2.55
N ASP A 106 -15.95 13.09 -3.86
CA ASP A 106 -17.07 13.35 -4.75
C ASP A 106 -18.14 12.25 -4.61
N LEU A 107 -19.08 12.44 -3.68
CA LEU A 107 -20.13 11.46 -3.38
C LEU A 107 -21.07 11.23 -4.59
N GLU A 108 -21.32 12.26 -5.39
CA GLU A 108 -22.14 12.13 -6.60
C GLU A 108 -21.45 11.25 -7.63
N ALA A 109 -20.17 11.46 -7.88
CA ALA A 109 -19.38 10.60 -8.75
C ALA A 109 -19.31 9.16 -8.23
N VAL A 110 -19.12 8.96 -6.92
CA VAL A 110 -19.14 7.62 -6.30
C VAL A 110 -20.49 6.93 -6.55
N THR A 111 -21.60 7.63 -6.34
CA THR A 111 -22.95 7.08 -6.54
C THR A 111 -23.22 6.73 -8.00
N ALA A 112 -22.82 7.59 -8.93
CA ALA A 112 -22.98 7.38 -10.37
C ALA A 112 -22.25 6.12 -10.88
N LEU A 113 -21.17 5.71 -10.21
CA LEU A 113 -20.43 4.50 -10.53
C LEU A 113 -21.13 3.20 -10.10
N LYS A 114 -22.23 3.25 -9.33
CA LYS A 114 -22.97 2.07 -8.86
C LYS A 114 -22.05 0.97 -8.30
N PRO A 115 -21.25 1.27 -7.25
CA PRO A 115 -20.30 0.31 -6.71
C PRO A 115 -21.01 -0.89 -6.06
N ASP A 116 -20.31 -2.02 -5.98
CA ASP A 116 -20.69 -3.17 -5.15
C ASP A 116 -19.76 -3.37 -3.94
N LEU A 117 -18.71 -2.54 -3.84
CA LEU A 117 -17.85 -2.38 -2.67
C LEU A 117 -17.24 -0.97 -2.67
N ILE A 118 -17.27 -0.29 -1.52
CA ILE A 118 -16.55 0.96 -1.26
C ILE A 118 -15.49 0.70 -0.20
N ILE A 119 -14.26 1.15 -0.41
CA ILE A 119 -13.15 1.00 0.53
C ILE A 119 -12.71 2.38 1.01
N LEU A 120 -12.69 2.58 2.34
CA LEU A 120 -12.36 3.83 3.02
C LEU A 120 -11.09 3.71 3.86
N ASN A 121 -10.48 4.85 4.17
CA ASN A 121 -9.53 4.95 5.28
C ASN A 121 -10.10 5.85 6.39
N ASN A 122 -9.36 5.97 7.49
CA ASN A 122 -9.79 6.72 8.67
C ASN A 122 -10.10 8.22 8.43
N ARG A 123 -9.61 8.81 7.35
CA ARG A 123 -9.82 10.23 7.02
C ARG A 123 -11.25 10.51 6.53
N GLN A 124 -11.89 9.54 5.89
CA GLN A 124 -13.25 9.67 5.36
C GLN A 124 -14.34 9.17 6.33
N LEU A 125 -14.01 8.87 7.59
CA LEU A 125 -14.98 8.32 8.55
C LEU A 125 -16.25 9.17 8.74
N LYS A 126 -16.15 10.50 8.60
CA LYS A 126 -17.28 11.42 8.73
C LYS A 126 -18.36 11.24 7.66
N ILE A 127 -18.03 10.61 6.53
CA ILE A 127 -18.96 10.36 5.43
C ILE A 127 -19.32 8.87 5.28
N TYR A 128 -18.92 8.02 6.22
CA TYR A 128 -19.22 6.58 6.21
C TYR A 128 -20.72 6.30 6.04
N ASP A 129 -21.58 6.90 6.89
CA ASP A 129 -23.03 6.65 6.88
C ASP A 129 -23.72 7.08 5.56
N GLN A 130 -23.08 7.97 4.79
CA GLN A 130 -23.57 8.37 3.47
C GLN A 130 -23.17 7.35 2.40
N LEU A 131 -21.95 6.83 2.49
CA LEU A 131 -21.41 5.84 1.54
C LEU A 131 -22.00 4.44 1.76
N GLU A 132 -22.31 4.07 3.00
CA GLU A 132 -22.96 2.81 3.34
C GLU A 132 -24.36 2.69 2.69
N LYS A 133 -25.05 3.82 2.48
CA LYS A 133 -26.32 3.87 1.74
C LYS A 133 -26.15 3.64 0.24
N VAL A 134 -24.93 3.78 -0.29
CA VAL A 134 -24.61 3.57 -1.71
C VAL A 134 -24.25 2.10 -1.98
N ALA A 135 -23.36 1.52 -1.16
CA ALA A 135 -22.91 0.13 -1.29
C ALA A 135 -22.25 -0.36 0.00
N PRO A 136 -22.05 -1.69 0.18
CA PRO A 136 -21.24 -2.21 1.29
C PRO A 136 -19.90 -1.48 1.39
N THR A 137 -19.62 -0.95 2.57
CA THR A 137 -18.49 -0.04 2.80
C THR A 137 -17.59 -0.60 3.88
N VAL A 138 -16.31 -0.78 3.56
CA VAL A 138 -15.29 -1.26 4.50
C VAL A 138 -14.32 -0.13 4.82
N VAL A 139 -13.95 0.00 6.09
CA VAL A 139 -12.92 0.95 6.53
C VAL A 139 -11.63 0.19 6.81
N LEU A 140 -10.56 0.49 6.10
CA LEU A 140 -9.25 -0.03 6.43
C LEU A 140 -8.72 0.66 7.70
N GLU A 141 -8.16 -0.10 8.62
CA GLU A 141 -7.43 0.34 9.82
C GLU A 141 -6.06 0.88 9.43
N THR A 142 -6.02 1.84 8.50
CA THR A 142 -4.78 2.20 7.83
C THR A 142 -3.93 3.14 8.66
N ASN A 143 -2.69 2.73 8.97
CA ASN A 143 -1.58 3.65 9.13
C ASN A 143 -0.96 3.88 7.74
N LEU A 144 -1.13 5.09 7.18
CA LEU A 144 -0.57 5.45 5.87
C LEU A 144 0.97 5.43 5.84
N GLU A 145 1.61 5.36 7.00
CA GLU A 145 3.06 5.20 7.16
C GLU A 145 3.49 3.72 7.04
N ASN A 146 2.58 2.76 7.24
CA ASN A 146 2.86 1.32 7.15
C ASN A 146 2.23 0.71 5.90
N TRP A 147 2.84 0.97 4.75
CA TRP A 147 2.36 0.48 3.45
C TRP A 147 2.30 -1.06 3.37
N ARG A 148 3.24 -1.77 4.02
CA ARG A 148 3.24 -3.25 4.08
C ARG A 148 2.04 -3.78 4.85
N GLY A 149 1.73 -3.16 5.99
CA GLY A 149 0.56 -3.48 6.80
C GLY A 149 -0.73 -3.23 6.04
N LYS A 150 -0.86 -2.07 5.38
CA LYS A 150 -1.98 -1.75 4.49
C LYS A 150 -2.13 -2.79 3.38
N PHE A 151 -1.04 -3.19 2.71
CA PHE A 151 -1.13 -4.19 1.65
C PHE A 151 -1.57 -5.57 2.16
N LYS A 152 -1.10 -5.99 3.34
CA LYS A 152 -1.60 -7.22 3.98
C LYS A 152 -3.08 -7.12 4.35
N GLU A 153 -3.54 -5.95 4.81
CA GLU A 153 -4.94 -5.71 5.14
C GLU A 153 -5.84 -5.80 3.90
N VAL A 154 -5.41 -5.19 2.79
CA VAL A 154 -6.09 -5.32 1.49
C VAL A 154 -6.06 -6.79 1.02
N GLY A 155 -4.93 -7.49 1.15
CA GLY A 155 -4.84 -8.92 0.88
C GLY A 155 -5.89 -9.72 1.65
N LYS A 156 -6.01 -9.47 2.97
CA LYS A 156 -7.00 -10.11 3.84
C LYS A 156 -8.44 -9.79 3.42
N LEU A 157 -8.71 -8.57 2.95
CA LEU A 157 -10.04 -8.20 2.44
C LEU A 157 -10.49 -9.11 1.29
N PHE A 158 -9.57 -9.64 0.49
CA PHE A 158 -9.86 -10.52 -0.66
C PHE A 158 -9.43 -11.99 -0.47
N ASP A 159 -9.00 -12.37 0.74
CA ASP A 159 -8.42 -13.71 1.04
C ASP A 159 -7.17 -14.03 0.18
N GLU A 160 -6.37 -13.00 -0.11
CA GLU A 160 -5.18 -13.03 -0.97
C GLU A 160 -3.90 -12.64 -0.24
N GLU A 161 -3.81 -12.86 1.08
CA GLU A 161 -2.65 -12.52 1.91
C GLU A 161 -1.34 -13.11 1.36
N LYS A 162 -1.40 -14.33 0.81
CA LYS A 162 -0.23 -14.98 0.20
C LYS A 162 0.32 -14.21 -1.01
N LYS A 163 -0.53 -13.57 -1.82
CA LYS A 163 -0.09 -12.76 -2.95
C LYS A 163 0.58 -11.47 -2.45
N ALA A 164 -0.03 -10.82 -1.46
CA ALA A 164 0.54 -9.62 -0.84
C ALA A 164 1.89 -9.92 -0.19
N ASP A 165 1.98 -10.97 0.62
CA ASP A 165 3.22 -11.40 1.29
C ASP A 165 4.32 -11.76 0.27
N LYS A 166 3.97 -12.44 -0.82
CA LYS A 166 4.93 -12.74 -1.89
C LYS A 166 5.47 -11.46 -2.53
N TRP A 167 4.59 -10.52 -2.88
CA TRP A 167 5.02 -9.27 -3.51
C TRP A 167 5.93 -8.46 -2.59
N ILE A 168 5.55 -8.34 -1.31
CA ILE A 168 6.37 -7.66 -0.29
C ILE A 168 7.73 -8.32 -0.15
N ALA A 169 7.80 -9.66 -0.09
CA ALA A 169 9.06 -10.38 0.01
C ALA A 169 9.95 -10.18 -1.22
N ASP A 170 9.38 -10.05 -2.41
CA ASP A 170 10.14 -9.80 -3.64
C ASP A 170 10.65 -8.34 -3.69
N TYR A 171 9.86 -7.37 -3.23
CA TYR A 171 10.31 -5.99 -3.01
C TYR A 171 11.46 -5.92 -1.99
N ASP A 172 11.33 -6.59 -0.85
CA ASP A 172 12.37 -6.59 0.21
C ASP A 172 13.69 -7.19 -0.30
N LYS A 173 13.64 -8.26 -1.10
CA LYS A 173 14.84 -8.82 -1.76
C LYS A 173 15.48 -7.83 -2.73
N LYS A 174 14.69 -7.09 -3.51
CA LYS A 174 15.20 -6.04 -4.40
C LYS A 174 15.87 -4.95 -3.58
N ALA A 175 15.21 -4.45 -2.54
CA ALA A 175 15.73 -3.43 -1.63
C ALA A 175 17.07 -3.85 -1.01
N ASP A 176 17.18 -5.09 -0.51
CA ASP A 176 18.42 -5.62 0.05
C ASP A 176 19.54 -5.74 -1.01
N SER A 177 19.22 -6.08 -2.26
CA SER A 177 20.19 -6.11 -3.36
C SER A 177 20.71 -4.71 -3.71
N LEU A 178 19.82 -3.73 -3.82
CA LEU A 178 20.18 -2.33 -4.09
C LEU A 178 20.97 -1.73 -2.92
N SER A 179 20.57 -2.02 -1.67
CA SER A 179 21.28 -1.60 -0.46
C SER A 179 22.75 -2.00 -0.49
N LYS A 180 23.05 -3.25 -0.86
CA LYS A 180 24.44 -3.75 -0.97
C LYS A 180 25.24 -2.95 -1.99
N LYS A 181 24.69 -2.78 -3.21
CA LYS A 181 25.35 -2.01 -4.28
C LYS A 181 25.62 -0.56 -3.88
N ILE A 182 24.65 0.08 -3.23
CA ILE A 182 24.80 1.45 -2.75
C ILE A 182 25.91 1.51 -1.70
N LYS A 183 25.86 0.66 -0.66
CA LYS A 183 26.87 0.63 0.42
C LYS A 183 28.28 0.32 -0.06
N GLU A 184 28.44 -0.55 -1.06
CA GLU A 184 29.74 -0.81 -1.70
C GLU A 184 30.31 0.47 -2.34
N LYS A 185 29.45 1.31 -2.90
CA LYS A 185 29.85 2.55 -3.59
C LYS A 185 30.04 3.73 -2.63
N THR A 186 29.16 3.88 -1.65
CA THR A 186 29.12 5.03 -0.72
C THR A 186 29.84 4.77 0.60
N LYS A 187 30.22 3.52 0.90
CA LYS A 187 30.91 3.14 2.14
C LYS A 187 30.15 3.61 3.39
N ASP A 188 30.78 4.45 4.21
CA ASP A 188 30.25 4.96 5.48
C ASP A 188 29.49 6.30 5.33
N GLU A 189 29.26 6.77 4.10
CA GLU A 189 28.49 7.99 3.85
C GLU A 189 27.06 7.87 4.39
N ASN A 190 26.58 8.94 5.03
CA ASN A 190 25.24 9.03 5.60
C ASN A 190 24.26 9.84 4.73
N PHE A 191 22.98 9.54 4.91
CA PHE A 191 21.90 10.05 4.07
C PHE A 191 20.91 10.87 4.88
N MET A 192 20.38 11.92 4.25
CA MET A 192 19.30 12.74 4.76
C MET A 192 18.23 12.91 3.69
N PHE A 193 16.96 12.88 4.11
CA PHE A 193 15.84 13.38 3.30
C PHE A 193 15.22 14.60 3.99
N VAL A 194 15.13 15.71 3.27
CA VAL A 194 14.60 16.99 3.76
C VAL A 194 13.54 17.54 2.82
N ALA A 195 12.47 18.10 3.37
CA ALA A 195 11.54 18.94 2.62
C ALA A 195 11.71 20.42 2.99
N VAL A 196 11.60 21.28 1.98
CA VAL A 196 11.46 22.72 2.15
C VAL A 196 9.98 23.07 2.17
N THR A 197 9.56 23.80 3.20
CA THR A 197 8.19 24.30 3.36
C THR A 197 8.20 25.84 3.40
N PRO A 198 7.03 26.50 3.33
CA PRO A 198 6.99 27.96 3.40
C PRO A 198 7.50 28.56 4.72
N GLN A 199 7.50 27.79 5.82
CA GLN A 199 7.90 28.28 7.14
C GLN A 199 9.22 27.71 7.66
N ASN A 200 9.57 26.48 7.29
CA ASN A 200 10.72 25.77 7.84
C ASN A 200 11.16 24.58 6.96
N PHE A 201 12.13 23.83 7.44
CA PHE A 201 12.54 22.56 6.86
C PHE A 201 11.95 21.39 7.65
N ARG A 202 11.72 20.27 6.98
CA ARG A 202 11.31 19.01 7.61
C ARG A 202 12.33 17.93 7.31
N VAL A 203 13.00 17.42 8.33
CA VAL A 203 13.89 16.25 8.21
C VAL A 203 13.06 15.00 8.45
N TYR A 204 13.07 14.07 7.50
CA TYR A 204 12.22 12.87 7.54
C TYR A 204 13.00 11.66 8.07
N GLY A 205 12.35 10.90 8.95
CA GLY A 205 12.85 9.62 9.45
C GLY A 205 12.13 8.46 8.78
N SER A 206 10.92 8.12 9.22
CA SER A 206 10.20 6.90 8.80
C SER A 206 9.07 7.11 7.80
N PHE A 207 9.11 8.16 6.97
CA PHE A 207 8.01 8.48 6.04
C PHE A 207 8.48 8.90 4.64
N GLY A 208 7.72 8.50 3.61
CA GLY A 208 8.01 8.81 2.20
C GLY A 208 9.39 8.32 1.76
N TYR A 209 10.24 9.21 1.23
CA TYR A 209 11.63 8.87 0.89
C TYR A 209 12.44 8.45 2.11
N GLY A 210 12.18 9.01 3.30
CA GLY A 210 12.87 8.60 4.53
C GLY A 210 12.65 7.11 4.84
N ASP A 211 11.41 6.65 4.70
CA ASP A 211 11.07 5.21 4.84
C ASP A 211 11.84 4.35 3.82
N ILE A 212 11.90 4.78 2.56
CA ILE A 212 12.62 4.02 1.51
C ILE A 212 14.14 4.00 1.79
N ILE A 213 14.73 5.13 2.16
CA ILE A 213 16.18 5.25 2.37
C ILE A 213 16.60 4.49 3.64
N PHE A 214 15.88 4.66 4.75
CA PHE A 214 16.34 4.21 6.06
C PHE A 214 15.74 2.86 6.48
N ASN A 215 14.51 2.53 6.08
CA ASN A 215 13.89 1.25 6.43
C ASN A 215 14.04 0.22 5.31
N ASP A 216 13.75 0.59 4.05
CA ASP A 216 13.81 -0.35 2.93
C ASP A 216 15.26 -0.62 2.50
N LEU A 217 16.00 0.44 2.13
CA LEU A 217 17.40 0.35 1.71
C LEU A 217 18.38 0.26 2.89
N LYS A 218 17.93 0.49 4.13
CA LYS A 218 18.75 0.38 5.36
C LYS A 218 20.05 1.19 5.27
N LEU A 219 20.01 2.36 4.64
CA LEU A 219 21.16 3.26 4.51
C LEU A 219 21.35 4.04 5.82
N PRO A 220 22.61 4.36 6.19
CA PRO A 220 22.87 5.05 7.45
C PRO A 220 22.30 6.47 7.41
N ALA A 221 21.49 6.81 8.41
CA ALA A 221 20.95 8.16 8.55
C ALA A 221 21.99 9.13 9.09
N THR A 222 21.94 10.39 8.64
CA THR A 222 22.76 11.46 9.19
C THR A 222 22.50 11.62 10.69
N LYS A 223 23.57 11.78 11.48
CA LYS A 223 23.50 11.91 12.94
C LYS A 223 22.50 13.01 13.33
N GLY A 224 21.62 12.70 14.28
CA GLY A 224 20.55 13.60 14.73
C GLY A 224 19.19 13.33 14.07
N THR A 225 19.14 12.51 13.02
CA THR A 225 17.86 12.10 12.40
C THR A 225 17.15 11.09 13.31
N ASP A 226 15.95 11.43 13.79
CA ASP A 226 15.13 10.50 14.58
C ASP A 226 14.33 9.58 13.66
N LEU A 227 14.82 8.35 13.48
CA LEU A 227 14.17 7.33 12.66
C LEU A 227 12.88 6.77 13.28
N LYS A 228 12.56 7.09 14.54
CA LYS A 228 11.30 6.70 15.19
C LYS A 228 10.16 7.67 14.87
N GLN A 229 10.48 8.85 14.34
CA GLN A 229 9.50 9.86 13.95
C GLN A 229 9.35 9.90 12.42
N THR A 230 8.16 10.25 11.95
CA THR A 230 7.92 10.48 10.52
C THR A 230 8.77 11.64 10.01
N MET A 231 8.76 12.76 10.73
CA MET A 231 9.57 13.93 10.46
C MET A 231 9.71 14.84 11.68
N ALA A 232 10.76 15.65 11.69
CA ALA A 232 10.98 16.75 12.61
C ALA A 232 11.08 18.08 11.85
N GLN A 233 10.43 19.13 12.37
CA GLN A 233 10.58 20.49 11.84
C GLN A 233 11.86 21.11 12.40
N VAL A 234 12.66 21.72 11.54
CA VAL A 234 13.93 22.37 11.91
C VAL A 234 14.04 23.74 11.24
N SER A 235 14.70 24.68 11.92
CA SER A 235 15.11 25.95 11.30
C SER A 235 16.27 25.73 10.32
N LEU A 236 16.66 26.78 9.61
CA LEU A 236 17.85 26.74 8.76
C LEU A 236 19.10 26.39 9.58
N GLU A 237 19.30 27.04 10.73
CA GLU A 237 20.42 26.81 11.66
C GLU A 237 20.45 25.36 12.14
N GLY A 238 19.27 24.82 12.48
CA GLY A 238 19.11 23.42 12.88
C GLY A 238 19.49 22.45 11.76
N LEU A 239 19.14 22.76 10.51
CA LEU A 239 19.48 21.92 9.35
C LEU A 239 21.00 21.87 9.10
N VAL A 240 21.73 22.97 9.33
CA VAL A 240 23.19 23.05 9.12
C VAL A 240 23.96 22.08 10.00
N ALA A 241 23.45 21.80 11.19
CA ALA A 241 24.13 20.98 12.19
C ALA A 241 24.27 19.51 11.77
N PHE A 242 23.47 19.04 10.80
CA PHE A 242 23.46 17.64 10.39
C PHE A 242 24.64 17.25 9.48
N GLN A 243 25.08 18.15 8.58
CA GLN A 243 26.19 17.89 7.62
C GLN A 243 26.11 16.52 6.92
N PRO A 244 25.03 16.23 6.17
CA PRO A 244 24.87 14.95 5.48
C PRO A 244 25.93 14.74 4.39
N ASP A 245 26.32 13.49 4.14
CA ASP A 245 27.15 13.14 2.97
C ASP A 245 26.34 13.16 1.68
N GLN A 246 25.10 12.66 1.76
CA GLN A 246 24.15 12.52 0.66
C GLN A 246 22.81 13.13 1.08
N MET A 247 22.26 14.06 0.29
CA MET A 247 21.04 14.79 0.65
C MET A 247 19.99 14.72 -0.46
N PHE A 248 18.86 14.08 -0.16
CA PHE A 248 17.65 14.18 -0.96
C PHE A 248 16.82 15.37 -0.46
N ILE A 249 16.43 16.26 -1.37
CA ILE A 249 15.69 17.48 -1.03
C ILE A 249 14.45 17.62 -1.91
N VAL A 250 13.29 17.79 -1.29
CA VAL A 250 12.04 18.12 -1.99
C VAL A 250 11.62 19.55 -1.66
N ASN A 251 11.31 20.35 -2.67
CA ASN A 251 10.66 21.65 -2.48
C ASN A 251 9.15 21.48 -2.65
N PHE A 252 8.34 21.85 -1.66
CA PHE A 252 6.88 21.73 -1.73
C PHE A 252 6.20 22.74 -2.67
N GLY A 253 6.95 23.70 -3.21
CA GLY A 253 6.47 24.67 -4.17
C GLY A 253 5.67 25.82 -3.55
N GLY A 254 5.27 26.78 -4.38
CA GLY A 254 4.50 27.94 -3.95
C GLY A 254 5.35 28.84 -3.07
N GLU A 255 4.87 29.19 -1.88
CA GLU A 255 5.66 30.02 -0.94
C GLU A 255 6.99 29.37 -0.50
N ALA A 256 7.09 28.03 -0.59
CA ALA A 256 8.35 27.32 -0.31
C ALA A 256 9.45 27.59 -1.35
N ASP A 257 9.08 28.02 -2.57
CA ASP A 257 10.06 28.33 -3.64
C ASP A 257 11.02 29.43 -3.19
N LYS A 258 10.49 30.48 -2.55
CA LYS A 258 11.32 31.56 -2.02
C LYS A 258 12.27 31.07 -0.92
N VAL A 259 11.77 30.24 -0.01
CA VAL A 259 12.60 29.66 1.07
C VAL A 259 13.72 28.81 0.49
N TYR A 260 13.42 28.02 -0.56
CA TYR A 260 14.42 27.18 -1.19
C TYR A 260 15.49 28.00 -1.95
N GLU A 261 15.10 29.04 -2.68
CA GLU A 261 16.04 29.95 -3.33
C GLU A 261 16.92 30.70 -2.32
N ASP A 262 16.33 31.23 -1.25
CA ASP A 262 17.07 31.91 -0.19
C ASP A 262 18.05 30.94 0.49
N TYR A 263 17.67 29.67 0.69
CA TYR A 263 18.54 28.62 1.20
C TYR A 263 19.73 28.36 0.26
N LYS A 264 19.48 28.12 -1.04
CA LYS A 264 20.54 27.84 -2.03
C LYS A 264 21.56 28.99 -2.14
N ASN A 265 21.13 30.22 -1.91
CA ASN A 265 22.00 31.40 -1.96
C ASN A 265 22.79 31.66 -0.66
N SER A 266 22.43 31.00 0.43
CA SER A 266 23.05 31.19 1.74
C SER A 266 24.49 30.66 1.82
N ALA A 267 25.30 31.22 2.74
CA ALA A 267 26.63 30.69 3.04
C ALA A 267 26.56 29.26 3.60
N VAL A 268 25.48 28.95 4.32
CA VAL A 268 25.19 27.63 4.89
C VAL A 268 25.08 26.56 3.80
N TRP A 269 24.35 26.83 2.73
CA TRP A 269 24.25 25.88 1.61
C TRP A 269 25.61 25.61 1.00
N LYS A 270 26.39 26.66 0.75
CA LYS A 270 27.75 26.54 0.19
C LYS A 270 28.71 25.77 1.11
N ASP A 271 28.48 25.82 2.43
CA ASP A 271 29.32 25.13 3.40
C ASP A 271 28.91 23.65 3.64
N ASN A 272 27.68 23.28 3.25
CA ASN A 272 27.13 21.93 3.43
C ASN A 272 27.95 20.86 2.70
N LYS A 273 28.28 19.78 3.41
CA LYS A 273 29.09 18.66 2.90
C LYS A 273 28.52 18.03 1.61
N ALA A 274 27.23 17.70 1.56
CA ALA A 274 26.59 17.14 0.37
C ALA A 274 26.64 18.12 -0.82
N VAL A 275 26.47 19.43 -0.57
CA VAL A 275 26.56 20.46 -1.62
C VAL A 275 27.97 20.53 -2.21
N LYS A 276 29.00 20.60 -1.36
CA LYS A 276 30.41 20.65 -1.78
C LYS A 276 30.83 19.43 -2.61
N ASN A 277 30.25 18.27 -2.32
CA ASN A 277 30.53 17.01 -3.00
C ASN A 277 29.58 16.70 -4.17
N ASN A 278 28.69 17.63 -4.56
CA ASN A 278 27.68 17.43 -5.60
C ASN A 278 26.72 16.25 -5.32
N HIS A 279 26.49 15.94 -4.06
CA HIS A 279 25.68 14.84 -3.54
C HIS A 279 24.27 15.30 -3.09
N VAL A 280 23.75 16.32 -3.75
CA VAL A 280 22.35 16.77 -3.60
C VAL A 280 21.49 16.17 -4.72
N TYR A 281 20.36 15.59 -4.34
CA TYR A 281 19.37 15.00 -5.23
C TYR A 281 18.06 15.76 -5.08
N GLU A 282 17.66 16.48 -6.13
CA GLU A 282 16.38 17.19 -6.13
C GLU A 282 15.24 16.21 -6.44
N VAL A 283 14.31 16.13 -5.49
CA VAL A 283 13.13 15.30 -5.57
C VAL A 283 11.96 16.14 -6.07
N SER A 284 11.29 15.65 -7.11
CA SER A 284 10.04 16.26 -7.57
C SER A 284 8.95 16.16 -6.49
N ASN A 285 8.28 17.27 -6.20
CA ASN A 285 7.17 17.30 -5.27
C ASN A 285 6.03 16.34 -5.69
N GLU A 286 5.77 16.24 -6.99
CA GLU A 286 4.79 15.30 -7.51
C GLU A 286 5.24 13.85 -7.27
N VAL A 287 6.49 13.52 -7.54
CA VAL A 287 7.02 12.16 -7.30
C VAL A 287 6.94 11.81 -5.82
N PHE A 288 7.32 12.72 -4.93
CA PHE A 288 7.16 12.53 -3.48
C PHE A 288 5.71 12.25 -3.11
N ASN A 289 4.76 13.06 -3.60
CA ASN A 289 3.34 12.92 -3.24
C ASN A 289 2.64 11.71 -3.88
N THR A 290 3.15 11.18 -4.98
CA THR A 290 2.47 10.12 -5.75
C THR A 290 3.12 8.75 -5.60
N LYS A 291 4.45 8.66 -5.56
CA LYS A 291 5.16 7.37 -5.57
C LYS A 291 5.66 6.91 -4.20
N ALA A 292 5.90 7.83 -3.26
CA ALA A 292 6.65 7.48 -2.05
C ALA A 292 5.89 6.68 -0.98
N PHE A 293 4.60 6.40 -1.18
CA PHE A 293 3.70 5.89 -0.13
C PHE A 293 3.07 4.52 -0.40
N ASN A 294 3.00 4.10 -1.67
CA ASN A 294 2.27 2.91 -2.08
C ASN A 294 3.18 1.94 -2.85
N PRO A 295 2.85 0.64 -2.92
CA PRO A 295 3.74 -0.42 -3.40
C PRO A 295 4.35 -0.21 -4.80
N ILE A 296 3.53 0.06 -5.82
CA ILE A 296 3.99 0.25 -7.21
C ILE A 296 4.88 1.49 -7.27
N GLY A 297 4.45 2.59 -6.65
CA GLY A 297 5.23 3.81 -6.56
C GLY A 297 6.60 3.59 -5.90
N LYS A 298 6.63 2.90 -4.75
CA LYS A 298 7.85 2.58 -4.01
C LYS A 298 8.78 1.67 -4.80
N ASP A 299 8.24 0.67 -5.50
CA ASP A 299 9.03 -0.24 -6.34
C ASP A 299 9.71 0.48 -7.52
N MET A 300 9.05 1.49 -8.11
CA MET A 300 9.69 2.36 -9.11
C MET A 300 10.75 3.26 -8.46
N LEU A 301 10.40 3.85 -7.32
CA LEU A 301 11.21 4.88 -6.69
C LEU A 301 12.50 4.34 -6.08
N ILE A 302 12.50 3.11 -5.57
CA ILE A 302 13.72 2.49 -5.03
C ILE A 302 14.77 2.26 -6.12
N ASP A 303 14.34 1.94 -7.35
CA ASP A 303 15.23 1.82 -8.52
C ASP A 303 15.75 3.21 -8.96
N GLU A 304 14.90 4.24 -8.95
CA GLU A 304 15.28 5.63 -9.25
C GLU A 304 16.33 6.16 -8.25
N ILE A 305 16.09 6.00 -6.94
CA ILE A 305 17.01 6.40 -5.87
C ILE A 305 18.36 5.69 -6.02
N ALA A 306 18.36 4.38 -6.22
CA ALA A 306 19.59 3.62 -6.38
C ALA A 306 20.38 4.06 -7.62
N LYS A 307 19.70 4.31 -8.73
CA LYS A 307 20.32 4.81 -9.96
C LYS A 307 20.98 6.17 -9.75
N GLU A 308 20.31 7.10 -9.09
CA GLU A 308 20.84 8.44 -8.82
C GLU A 308 22.11 8.38 -7.96
N ILE A 309 22.07 7.63 -6.86
CA ILE A 309 23.22 7.49 -5.95
C ILE A 309 24.40 6.86 -6.69
N LEU A 310 24.18 5.78 -7.43
CA LEU A 310 25.25 5.07 -8.15
C LEU A 310 25.82 5.90 -9.32
N ALA A 311 25.03 6.79 -9.92
CA ALA A 311 25.48 7.65 -11.03
C ALA A 311 26.38 8.79 -10.56
N LYS A 312 26.06 9.41 -9.40
CA LYS A 312 26.82 10.55 -8.86
C LYS A 312 28.13 10.16 -8.21
N ASN A 313 28.22 8.95 -7.67
CA ASN A 313 29.40 8.47 -6.98
C ASN A 313 30.44 7.82 -7.91
N LYS A 314 30.38 8.04 -9.23
CA LYS A 314 31.20 7.34 -10.25
C LYS A 314 32.70 7.47 -10.01
#